data_AF-A0A520QDR9-F1
#
_entry.id   AF-A0A520QDR9-F1
#
_cell.length_a   1.000
_cell.length_b   1.000
_cell.length_c   1.000
_cell.angle_alpha   90.00
_cell.angle_beta   90.00
_cell.angle_gamma   90.00
#
_symmetry.space_group_name_H-M   'P 1'
#
loop_
_entity.id
_entity.type
_entity.pdbx_description
1 polymer ?
#
loop_
_entity_poly.entity_id
_entity_poly.type
_entity_poly.pdbx_seq_one_letter_code
_entity_poly.pdbx_strand_id
1 'polypeptide(L)'
;MTITVAGVSITHPGRVLFPAQGLTKGDLAAHFERVAPHMLPHVERCPLALVRCPRGADNACFFQKHPQGSEPEGVLGVEVPEGDGRATHFAVEGARGLVGMAQLGVLEVHVWGSRVDAVERPDRLVFDLDPDEALPFDAVKDAAKALRRRCEDDGLHAFVMTTGGKGLHVVAPLEPRASFDDARAYAREVAEALVADAPERFVATASKEARAGKIYIDTLRNGLGATAIAPYSTRARRGAPVATPLRWDELSRVEGGDAYDARTIARRLAALGSDPWEGYADARRRLP
;
A
#
# COMPACT_ATOMS: atom_id res chain seq x y z
N MET A 1 -12.39 -14.58 -26.07
CA MET A 1 -13.17 -13.37 -25.74
C MET A 1 -12.23 -12.33 -25.16
N THR A 2 -12.34 -11.09 -25.61
CA THR A 2 -11.57 -9.92 -25.15
C THR A 2 -12.55 -8.80 -24.87
N ILE A 3 -12.33 -8.03 -23.81
CA ILE A 3 -13.10 -6.81 -23.51
C ILE A 3 -12.16 -5.61 -23.47
N THR A 4 -12.71 -4.41 -23.52
CA THR A 4 -11.96 -3.16 -23.36
C THR A 4 -12.41 -2.46 -22.08
N VAL A 5 -11.47 -2.09 -21.23
CA VAL A 5 -11.70 -1.36 -19.96
C VAL A 5 -10.75 -0.17 -19.93
N ALA A 6 -11.23 1.06 -19.71
CA ALA A 6 -10.46 2.30 -19.84
C ALA A 6 -9.61 2.44 -21.12
N GLY A 7 -10.00 1.78 -22.22
CA GLY A 7 -9.22 1.74 -23.48
C GLY A 7 -8.15 0.64 -23.56
N VAL A 8 -8.00 -0.19 -22.52
CA VAL A 8 -7.04 -1.31 -22.47
C VAL A 8 -7.72 -2.63 -22.85
N SER A 9 -7.09 -3.43 -23.70
CA SER A 9 -7.58 -4.76 -24.08
C SER A 9 -7.30 -5.80 -23.00
N ILE A 10 -8.38 -6.36 -22.42
CA ILE A 10 -8.32 -7.42 -21.40
C ILE A 10 -8.66 -8.77 -22.03
N THR A 11 -7.63 -9.61 -22.13
CA THR A 11 -7.77 -10.98 -22.65
C THR A 11 -8.17 -11.95 -21.54
N HIS A 12 -8.94 -12.98 -21.90
CA HIS A 12 -9.47 -13.98 -20.94
C HIS A 12 -10.21 -13.33 -19.75
N PRO A 13 -11.13 -12.38 -19.98
CA PRO A 13 -11.74 -11.61 -18.90
C PRO A 13 -12.50 -12.49 -17.90
N GLY A 14 -13.11 -13.60 -18.35
CA GLY A 14 -13.81 -14.55 -17.48
C GLY A 14 -12.91 -15.47 -16.64
N ARG A 15 -11.58 -15.33 -16.70
CA ARG A 15 -10.67 -16.10 -15.84
C ARG A 15 -10.91 -15.70 -14.39
N VAL A 16 -11.31 -16.65 -13.55
CA VAL A 16 -11.47 -16.44 -12.11
C VAL A 16 -10.10 -16.25 -11.47
N LEU A 17 -9.92 -15.14 -10.75
CA LEU A 17 -8.69 -14.81 -10.02
C LEU A 17 -8.89 -14.95 -8.50
N PHE A 18 -10.11 -14.75 -7.99
CA PHE A 18 -10.45 -15.01 -6.59
C PHE A 18 -11.67 -15.94 -6.51
N PRO A 19 -11.46 -17.27 -6.35
CA PRO A 19 -12.54 -18.25 -6.37
C PRO A 19 -13.60 -18.04 -5.30
N ALA A 20 -13.21 -17.66 -4.08
CA ALA A 20 -14.16 -17.45 -2.97
C ALA A 20 -15.21 -16.35 -3.25
N GLN A 21 -14.85 -15.34 -4.04
CA GLN A 21 -15.75 -14.25 -4.44
C GLN A 21 -16.28 -14.44 -5.87
N GLY A 22 -15.78 -15.42 -6.63
CA GLY A 22 -15.99 -15.52 -8.08
C GLY A 22 -15.49 -14.31 -8.86
N LEU A 23 -14.50 -13.56 -8.35
CA LEU A 23 -13.99 -12.38 -9.06
C LEU A 23 -13.09 -12.79 -10.20
N THR A 24 -13.40 -12.25 -11.37
CA THR A 24 -12.72 -12.52 -12.62
C THR A 24 -11.65 -11.49 -12.93
N LYS A 25 -10.83 -11.76 -13.95
CA LYS A 25 -9.86 -10.80 -14.50
C LYS A 25 -10.54 -9.53 -15.03
N GLY A 26 -11.73 -9.65 -15.62
CA GLY A 26 -12.55 -8.51 -16.02
C GLY A 26 -13.00 -7.67 -14.83
N ASP A 27 -13.42 -8.31 -13.74
CA ASP A 27 -13.81 -7.61 -12.52
C ASP A 27 -12.64 -6.86 -11.89
N LEU A 28 -11.44 -7.46 -11.91
CA LEU A 28 -10.22 -6.81 -11.42
C LEU A 28 -9.85 -5.60 -12.27
N ALA A 29 -9.98 -5.68 -13.59
CA ALA A 29 -9.78 -4.54 -14.48
C ALA A 29 -10.77 -3.41 -14.17
N ALA A 30 -12.05 -3.75 -13.97
CA ALA A 30 -13.08 -2.79 -13.59
C ALA A 30 -12.86 -2.19 -12.18
N HIS A 31 -12.28 -2.95 -11.26
CA HIS A 31 -11.83 -2.44 -9.96
C HIS A 31 -10.76 -1.35 -10.13
N PHE A 32 -9.70 -1.63 -10.89
CA PHE A 32 -8.63 -0.65 -11.13
C PHE A 32 -9.13 0.61 -11.84
N GLU A 33 -10.01 0.48 -12.82
CA GLU A 33 -10.66 1.64 -13.47
C GLU A 33 -11.43 2.48 -12.45
N ARG A 34 -12.22 1.82 -11.59
CA ARG A 34 -13.06 2.49 -10.59
C ARG A 34 -12.24 3.23 -9.53
N VAL A 35 -11.16 2.62 -9.04
CA VAL A 35 -10.33 3.23 -8.00
C VAL A 35 -9.29 4.20 -8.56
N ALA A 36 -9.08 4.27 -9.88
CA ALA A 36 -8.03 5.07 -10.49
C ALA A 36 -8.02 6.54 -10.02
N PRO A 37 -9.15 7.27 -9.93
CA PRO A 37 -9.15 8.66 -9.45
C PRO A 37 -8.58 8.83 -8.03
N HIS A 38 -8.72 7.81 -7.19
CA HIS A 38 -8.27 7.81 -5.80
C HIS A 38 -6.88 7.16 -5.63
N MET A 39 -6.54 6.19 -6.47
CA MET A 39 -5.30 5.44 -6.38
C MET A 39 -4.13 6.18 -7.02
N LEU A 40 -4.35 6.84 -8.17
CA LEU A 40 -3.29 7.50 -8.95
C LEU A 40 -2.47 8.53 -8.14
N PRO A 41 -3.06 9.38 -7.27
CA PRO A 41 -2.29 10.29 -6.43
C PRO A 41 -1.21 9.63 -5.57
N HIS A 42 -1.30 8.31 -5.33
CA HIS A 42 -0.39 7.56 -4.47
C HIS A 42 0.54 6.59 -5.20
N VAL A 43 0.33 6.34 -6.50
CA VAL A 43 1.08 5.32 -7.26
C VAL A 43 1.56 5.79 -8.63
N GLU A 44 0.92 6.80 -9.21
CA GLU A 44 1.31 7.32 -10.50
C GLU A 44 2.72 7.87 -10.45
N ARG A 45 3.53 7.46 -11.43
CA ARG A 45 4.94 7.86 -11.54
C ARG A 45 5.76 7.58 -10.27
N CYS A 46 5.44 6.49 -9.59
CA CYS A 46 6.26 5.90 -8.52
C CYS A 46 6.87 4.59 -9.05
N PRO A 47 8.10 4.24 -8.67
CA PRO A 47 8.58 2.89 -8.90
C PRO A 47 7.73 1.89 -8.11
N LEU A 48 7.42 0.77 -8.75
CA LEU A 48 6.50 -0.24 -8.25
C LEU A 48 7.17 -1.60 -8.15
N ALA A 49 6.61 -2.42 -7.28
CA ALA A 49 6.81 -3.85 -7.28
C ALA A 49 5.46 -4.55 -7.23
N LEU A 50 5.31 -5.60 -8.04
CA LEU A 50 4.02 -6.19 -8.35
C LEU A 50 3.97 -7.62 -7.83
N VAL A 51 2.86 -8.02 -7.23
CA VAL A 51 2.55 -9.44 -6.98
C VAL A 51 1.63 -9.91 -8.09
N ARG A 52 2.16 -10.79 -8.94
CA ARG A 52 1.42 -11.35 -10.07
C ARG A 52 0.95 -12.76 -9.76
N CYS A 53 -0.33 -13.01 -10.00
CA CYS A 53 -0.94 -14.33 -9.87
C CYS A 53 -1.74 -14.62 -11.16
N PRO A 54 -1.08 -15.00 -12.28
CA PRO A 54 -1.73 -15.13 -13.58
C PRO A 54 -2.86 -16.18 -13.62
N ARG A 55 -2.85 -17.12 -12.67
CA ARG A 55 -3.86 -18.17 -12.48
C ARG A 55 -4.78 -17.94 -11.28
N GLY A 56 -4.71 -16.79 -10.62
CA GLY A 56 -5.50 -16.45 -9.44
C GLY A 56 -4.77 -16.64 -8.10
N ALA A 57 -5.34 -16.09 -7.03
CA ALA A 57 -4.73 -15.94 -5.70
C ALA A 57 -4.48 -17.27 -4.97
N ASP A 58 -5.23 -18.33 -5.30
CA ASP A 58 -5.04 -19.67 -4.71
C ASP A 58 -3.90 -20.47 -5.40
N ASN A 59 -3.26 -19.88 -6.42
CA ASN A 59 -2.16 -20.47 -7.16
C ASN A 59 -0.84 -19.75 -6.84
N ALA A 60 0.27 -20.28 -7.38
CA ALA A 60 1.56 -19.63 -7.28
C ALA A 60 1.50 -18.18 -7.77
N CYS A 61 1.82 -17.27 -6.86
CA CYS A 61 2.07 -15.86 -7.11
C CYS A 61 3.58 -15.60 -7.07
N PHE A 62 4.03 -14.57 -7.76
CA PHE A 62 5.43 -14.15 -7.71
C PHE A 62 5.54 -12.63 -7.65
N PHE A 63 6.61 -12.19 -6.98
CA PHE A 63 6.98 -10.78 -6.89
C PHE A 63 7.81 -10.38 -8.11
N GLN A 64 7.49 -9.26 -8.74
CA GLN A 64 8.19 -8.77 -9.92
C GLN A 64 8.42 -7.27 -9.83
N LYS A 65 9.68 -6.86 -9.94
CA LYS A 65 10.10 -5.44 -9.97
C LYS A 65 10.36 -4.94 -11.39
N HIS A 66 10.97 -5.79 -12.21
CA HIS A 66 11.50 -5.41 -13.51
C HIS A 66 10.53 -5.74 -14.65
N PRO A 67 10.22 -4.78 -15.54
CA PRO A 67 9.49 -5.05 -16.78
C PRO A 67 10.29 -5.95 -17.73
N GLN A 68 9.58 -6.58 -18.67
CA GLN A 68 10.11 -7.50 -19.67
C GLN A 68 9.97 -6.97 -21.11
N GLY A 69 9.51 -5.72 -21.30
CA GLY A 69 9.46 -5.05 -22.60
C GLY A 69 8.21 -5.35 -23.44
N SER A 70 7.19 -5.97 -22.86
CA SER A 70 5.90 -6.30 -23.51
C SER A 70 4.70 -5.84 -22.69
N GLU A 71 4.89 -4.80 -21.89
CA GLU A 71 3.90 -4.24 -20.99
C GLU A 71 2.73 -3.61 -21.76
N PRO A 72 1.49 -3.72 -21.25
CA PRO A 72 0.35 -2.98 -21.79
C PRO A 72 0.56 -1.46 -21.75
N GLU A 73 -0.13 -0.74 -22.64
CA GLU A 73 -0.10 0.72 -22.68
C GLU A 73 -0.41 1.34 -21.29
N GLY A 74 0.41 2.31 -20.89
CA GLY A 74 0.33 2.99 -19.58
C GLY A 74 1.06 2.26 -18.44
N VAL A 75 1.50 1.02 -18.64
CA VAL A 75 2.46 0.34 -17.75
C VAL A 75 3.86 0.62 -18.28
N LEU A 76 4.66 1.30 -17.47
CA LEU A 76 5.94 1.87 -17.87
C LEU A 76 7.12 1.21 -17.16
N GLY A 77 8.32 1.42 -17.70
CA GLY A 77 9.59 1.17 -17.04
C GLY A 77 10.26 2.48 -16.63
N VAL A 78 10.80 2.54 -15.43
CA VAL A 78 11.54 3.71 -14.90
C VAL A 78 12.87 3.27 -14.30
N GLU A 79 13.94 3.98 -14.65
CA GLU A 79 15.28 3.69 -14.16
C GLU A 79 15.44 4.17 -12.72
N VAL A 80 15.82 3.27 -11.81
CA VAL A 80 16.04 3.57 -10.39
C VAL A 80 17.41 3.05 -9.93
N PRO A 81 17.98 3.61 -8.85
CA PRO A 81 19.16 3.02 -8.22
C PRO A 81 18.86 1.62 -7.67
N GLU A 82 19.73 0.65 -7.95
CA GLU A 82 19.69 -0.69 -7.37
C GLU A 82 21.11 -1.26 -7.23
N GLY A 83 21.52 -1.58 -6.01
CA GLY A 83 22.91 -1.93 -5.71
C GLY A 83 23.87 -0.79 -6.06
N ASP A 84 24.98 -1.13 -6.72
CA ASP A 84 25.98 -0.15 -7.21
C ASP A 84 25.62 0.45 -8.58
N GLY A 85 24.43 0.13 -9.12
CA GLY A 85 24.03 0.49 -10.47
C GLY A 85 22.60 1.01 -10.57
N ARG A 86 21.99 0.80 -11.73
CA ARG A 86 20.59 1.13 -12.01
C ARG A 86 19.86 -0.05 -12.60
N ALA A 87 18.56 -0.12 -12.33
CA ALA A 87 17.67 -1.10 -12.93
C ALA A 87 16.34 -0.46 -13.33
N THR A 88 15.69 -1.02 -14.34
CA THR A 88 14.33 -0.61 -14.72
C THR A 88 13.33 -1.25 -13.77
N HIS A 89 12.45 -0.45 -13.18
CA HIS A 89 11.32 -0.88 -12.36
C HIS A 89 9.99 -0.54 -13.02
N PHE A 90 8.93 -1.24 -12.65
CA PHE A 90 7.57 -0.89 -13.10
C PHE A 90 7.16 0.50 -12.61
N ALA A 91 6.39 1.21 -13.41
CA ALA A 91 5.61 2.39 -13.03
C ALA A 91 4.28 2.38 -13.79
N VAL A 92 3.37 3.28 -13.42
CA VAL A 92 2.10 3.50 -14.13
C VAL A 92 1.87 4.97 -14.42
N GLU A 93 1.16 5.21 -15.51
CA GLU A 93 0.65 6.52 -15.88
C GLU A 93 -0.85 6.41 -16.27
N GLY A 94 -1.66 7.23 -15.62
CA GLY A 94 -3.11 7.29 -15.78
C GLY A 94 -3.86 5.99 -15.46
N ALA A 95 -5.18 6.06 -15.67
CA ALA A 95 -6.07 4.92 -15.43
C ALA A 95 -5.74 3.71 -16.33
N ARG A 96 -5.22 3.96 -17.55
CA ARG A 96 -4.77 2.92 -18.48
C ARG A 96 -3.67 2.06 -17.88
N GLY A 97 -2.67 2.67 -17.23
CA GLY A 97 -1.61 1.92 -16.56
C GLY A 97 -2.13 1.00 -15.46
N LEU A 98 -3.04 1.49 -14.62
CA LEU A 98 -3.66 0.68 -13.56
C LEU A 98 -4.48 -0.48 -14.13
N VAL A 99 -5.29 -0.25 -15.16
CA VAL A 99 -6.06 -1.31 -15.81
C VAL A 99 -5.15 -2.31 -16.53
N GLY A 100 -4.04 -1.85 -17.09
CA GLY A 100 -2.99 -2.69 -17.68
C GLY A 100 -2.39 -3.69 -16.68
N MET A 101 -2.31 -3.33 -15.39
CA MET A 101 -1.86 -4.25 -14.34
C MET A 101 -2.78 -5.48 -14.22
N ALA A 102 -4.10 -5.32 -14.37
CA ALA A 102 -5.01 -6.45 -14.41
C ALA A 102 -4.74 -7.38 -15.62
N GLN A 103 -4.40 -6.81 -16.80
CA GLN A 103 -4.03 -7.59 -17.97
C GLN A 103 -2.79 -8.46 -17.71
N LEU A 104 -1.81 -7.92 -16.97
CA LEU A 104 -0.60 -8.63 -16.52
C LEU A 104 -0.85 -9.65 -15.40
N GLY A 105 -2.05 -9.72 -14.83
CA GLY A 105 -2.40 -10.60 -13.73
C GLY A 105 -1.85 -10.14 -12.38
N VAL A 106 -1.65 -8.84 -12.21
CA VAL A 106 -1.20 -8.22 -10.95
C VAL A 106 -2.37 -8.21 -9.97
N LEU A 107 -2.18 -8.82 -8.80
CA LEU A 107 -3.15 -8.79 -7.70
C LEU A 107 -2.73 -7.86 -6.56
N GLU A 108 -1.45 -7.50 -6.46
CA GLU A 108 -1.00 -6.50 -5.49
C GLU A 108 -0.05 -5.50 -6.16
N VAL A 109 -0.29 -4.22 -5.91
CA VAL A 109 0.60 -3.11 -6.30
C VAL A 109 1.28 -2.60 -5.05
N HIS A 110 2.60 -2.77 -4.97
CA HIS A 110 3.43 -2.21 -3.92
C HIS A 110 4.23 -1.05 -4.50
N VAL A 111 4.34 0.03 -3.73
CA VAL A 111 4.85 1.32 -4.21
C VAL A 111 6.00 1.79 -3.34
N TRP A 112 7.04 2.35 -3.97
CA TRP A 112 8.20 2.91 -3.29
C TRP A 112 7.82 4.12 -2.43
N GLY A 113 8.64 4.45 -1.43
CA GLY A 113 8.50 5.67 -0.62
C GLY A 113 8.83 6.98 -1.34
N SER A 114 9.05 6.95 -2.66
CA SER A 114 9.47 8.09 -3.49
C SER A 114 8.86 8.02 -4.89
N ARG A 115 8.94 9.14 -5.62
CA ARG A 115 8.48 9.31 -6.99
C ARG A 115 9.65 9.37 -7.97
N VAL A 116 9.40 9.10 -9.24
CA VAL A 116 10.44 8.98 -10.29
C VAL A 116 11.22 10.27 -10.55
N ASP A 117 10.62 11.42 -10.25
CA ASP A 117 11.22 12.75 -10.37
C ASP A 117 12.24 13.05 -9.26
N ALA A 118 12.13 12.38 -8.11
CA ALA A 118 13.03 12.51 -6.97
C ALA A 118 13.25 11.14 -6.29
N VAL A 119 13.69 10.14 -7.05
CA VAL A 119 13.65 8.73 -6.62
C VAL A 119 14.46 8.40 -5.36
N GLU A 120 15.50 9.18 -5.06
CA GLU A 120 16.35 9.04 -3.87
C GLU A 120 15.88 9.91 -2.68
N ARG A 121 14.77 10.63 -2.84
CA ARG A 121 14.19 11.52 -1.82
C ARG A 121 12.79 11.02 -1.45
N PRO A 122 12.60 10.42 -0.27
CA PRO A 122 11.28 9.92 0.11
C PRO A 122 10.27 11.06 0.24
N ASP A 123 9.04 10.82 -0.23
CA ASP A 123 7.91 11.74 -0.12
C ASP A 123 6.84 11.27 0.87
N ARG A 124 7.15 10.21 1.65
CA ARG A 124 6.34 9.71 2.75
C ARG A 124 7.12 8.81 3.71
N LEU A 125 6.60 8.71 4.94
CA LEU A 125 6.90 7.65 5.89
C LEU A 125 5.75 6.64 5.92
N VAL A 126 6.06 5.37 6.14
CA VAL A 126 5.10 4.30 6.38
C VAL A 126 5.50 3.54 7.63
N PHE A 127 4.58 3.46 8.58
CA PHE A 127 4.65 2.58 9.74
C PHE A 127 3.64 1.46 9.54
N ASP A 128 4.13 0.23 9.38
CA ASP A 128 3.29 -0.96 9.18
C ASP A 128 3.11 -1.70 10.51
N LEU A 129 1.88 -1.68 11.02
CA LEU A 129 1.52 -2.29 12.30
C LEU A 129 1.13 -3.76 12.08
N ASP A 130 2.02 -4.67 12.44
CA ASP A 130 1.85 -6.11 12.26
C ASP A 130 1.58 -6.78 13.63
N PRO A 131 0.31 -7.06 13.98
CA PRO A 131 -0.05 -7.67 15.26
C PRO A 131 0.23 -9.17 15.30
N ASP A 132 0.54 -9.68 16.50
CA ASP A 132 0.33 -11.10 16.81
C ASP A 132 -1.13 -11.50 16.51
N GLU A 133 -1.32 -12.72 15.99
CA GLU A 133 -2.65 -13.24 15.61
C GLU A 133 -3.63 -13.31 16.78
N ALA A 134 -3.14 -13.43 18.02
CA ALA A 134 -3.95 -13.50 19.23
C ALA A 134 -4.45 -12.13 19.70
N LEU A 135 -3.91 -11.03 19.18
CA LEU A 135 -4.30 -9.69 19.63
C LEU A 135 -5.63 -9.22 18.99
N PRO A 136 -6.51 -8.59 19.77
CA PRO A 136 -7.72 -8.01 19.23
C PRO A 136 -7.38 -6.82 18.32
N PHE A 137 -8.16 -6.63 17.25
CA PHE A 137 -7.91 -5.55 16.29
C PHE A 137 -7.99 -4.15 16.93
N ASP A 138 -8.75 -3.97 18.01
CA ASP A 138 -8.78 -2.71 18.77
C ASP A 138 -7.40 -2.32 19.33
N ALA A 139 -6.55 -3.30 19.68
CA ALA A 139 -5.17 -3.01 20.08
C ALA A 139 -4.36 -2.38 18.94
N VAL A 140 -4.62 -2.80 17.69
CA VAL A 140 -4.00 -2.25 16.48
C VAL A 140 -4.48 -0.83 16.21
N LYS A 141 -5.79 -0.56 16.41
CA LYS A 141 -6.34 0.81 16.31
C LYS A 141 -5.70 1.74 17.31
N ASP A 142 -5.51 1.28 18.54
CA ASP A 142 -4.91 2.10 19.60
C ASP A 142 -3.41 2.35 19.35
N ALA A 143 -2.70 1.37 18.78
CA ALA A 143 -1.34 1.54 18.30
C ALA A 143 -1.25 2.58 17.17
N ALA A 144 -2.16 2.53 16.19
CA ALA A 144 -2.23 3.50 15.10
C ALA A 144 -2.48 4.92 15.61
N LYS A 145 -3.38 5.09 16.59
CA LYS A 145 -3.63 6.39 17.23
C LYS A 145 -2.42 6.88 18.03
N ALA A 146 -1.64 5.98 18.65
CA ALA A 146 -0.42 6.36 19.36
C ALA A 146 0.67 6.86 18.39
N LEU A 147 0.89 6.15 17.29
CA LEU A 147 1.78 6.59 16.21
C LEU A 147 1.34 7.94 15.63
N ARG A 148 0.04 8.10 15.38
CA ARG A 148 -0.52 9.38 14.90
C ARG A 148 -0.11 10.53 15.82
N ARG A 149 -0.36 10.40 17.13
CA ARG A 149 -0.03 11.45 18.10
C ARG A 149 1.46 11.75 18.09
N ARG A 150 2.32 10.73 18.06
CA ARG A 150 3.77 10.93 18.02
C ARG A 150 4.22 11.69 16.76
N CYS A 151 3.68 11.35 15.59
CA CYS A 151 3.93 12.10 14.36
C CYS A 151 3.43 13.55 14.46
N GLU A 152 2.23 13.77 15.02
CA GLU A 152 1.62 15.10 15.17
C GLU A 152 2.38 15.98 16.18
N ASP A 153 2.92 15.40 17.26
CA ASP A 153 3.78 16.09 18.24
C ASP A 153 5.07 16.63 17.59
N ASP A 154 5.59 15.92 16.58
CA ASP A 154 6.75 16.32 15.78
C ASP A 154 6.37 17.22 14.58
N GLY A 155 5.09 17.62 14.47
CA GLY A 155 4.60 18.51 13.41
C GLY A 155 4.33 17.83 12.06
N LEU A 156 4.39 16.50 12.00
CA LEU A 156 3.98 15.72 10.83
C LEU A 156 2.48 15.43 10.86
N HIS A 157 1.83 15.38 9.70
CA HIS A 157 0.44 14.94 9.62
C HIS A 157 0.39 13.47 9.20
N ALA A 158 -0.35 12.65 9.95
CA ALA A 158 -0.46 11.22 9.67
C ALA A 158 -1.84 10.84 9.16
N PHE A 159 -1.87 9.91 8.22
CA PHE A 159 -3.05 9.28 7.63
C PHE A 159 -3.06 7.79 7.97
N VAL A 160 -4.22 7.15 7.89
CA VAL A 160 -4.37 5.72 8.22
C VAL A 160 -5.09 4.96 7.11
N MET A 161 -4.70 3.71 6.92
CA MET A 161 -5.38 2.79 6.01
C MET A 161 -5.35 1.37 6.54
N THR A 162 -6.37 0.58 6.19
CA THR A 162 -6.28 -0.87 6.33
C THR A 162 -5.29 -1.44 5.32
N THR A 163 -4.62 -2.54 5.68
CA THR A 163 -3.64 -3.18 4.78
C THR A 163 -4.26 -4.19 3.81
N GLY A 164 -5.52 -4.59 4.03
CA GLY A 164 -6.11 -5.80 3.44
C GLY A 164 -5.57 -7.10 4.06
N GLY A 165 -4.83 -6.99 5.17
CA GLY A 165 -4.31 -8.11 5.95
C GLY A 165 -4.80 -8.01 7.40
N LYS A 166 -3.89 -8.19 8.36
CA LYS A 166 -4.23 -8.11 9.79
C LYS A 166 -3.99 -6.72 10.39
N GLY A 167 -3.12 -5.95 9.75
CA GLY A 167 -2.57 -4.70 10.26
C GLY A 167 -3.20 -3.43 9.69
N LEU A 168 -2.67 -2.31 10.18
CA LEU A 168 -2.92 -0.96 9.68
C LEU A 168 -1.60 -0.36 9.20
N HIS A 169 -1.65 0.48 8.17
CA HIS A 169 -0.56 1.41 7.90
C HIS A 169 -0.90 2.78 8.46
N VAL A 170 0.07 3.40 9.12
CA VAL A 170 0.08 4.85 9.39
C VAL A 170 1.09 5.49 8.44
N VAL A 171 0.65 6.50 7.68
CA VAL A 171 1.42 7.10 6.58
C VAL A 171 1.51 8.60 6.79
N ALA A 172 2.72 9.16 6.77
CA ALA A 172 2.92 10.61 6.88
C ALA A 172 3.59 11.16 5.61
N PRO A 173 2.92 12.01 4.81
CA PRO A 173 3.54 12.62 3.63
C PRO A 173 4.67 13.58 3.99
N LEU A 174 5.74 13.54 3.20
CA LEU A 174 6.93 14.38 3.38
C LEU A 174 7.16 15.30 2.17
N GLU A 175 7.79 16.45 2.40
CA GLU A 175 8.52 17.14 1.35
C GLU A 175 9.72 16.28 0.92
N PRO A 176 9.97 16.05 -0.38
CA PRO A 176 11.07 15.21 -0.87
C PRO A 176 12.43 15.92 -0.74
N ARG A 177 12.89 16.11 0.51
CA ARG A 177 14.15 16.80 0.85
C ARG A 177 15.09 15.94 1.69
N ALA A 178 14.56 15.11 2.58
CA ALA A 178 15.34 14.20 3.40
C ALA A 178 16.02 13.12 2.55
N SER A 179 17.04 12.45 3.09
CA SER A 179 17.52 11.18 2.52
C SER A 179 16.66 10.01 3.03
N PHE A 180 16.75 8.85 2.38
CA PHE A 180 16.15 7.62 2.91
C PHE A 180 16.76 7.19 4.25
N ASP A 181 18.03 7.49 4.50
CA ASP A 181 18.67 7.18 5.78
C ASP A 181 18.09 8.02 6.91
N ASP A 182 17.86 9.33 6.68
CA ASP A 182 17.21 10.21 7.66
C ASP A 182 15.77 9.73 7.93
N ALA A 183 15.00 9.44 6.88
CA ALA A 183 13.63 8.95 7.00
C ALA A 183 13.54 7.63 7.78
N ARG A 184 14.46 6.69 7.52
CA ARG A 184 14.58 5.42 8.25
C ARG A 184 14.99 5.64 9.70
N ALA A 185 15.94 6.53 9.96
CA ALA A 185 16.39 6.85 11.31
C ALA A 185 15.24 7.42 12.15
N TYR A 186 14.52 8.41 11.62
CA TYR A 186 13.36 9.00 12.27
C TYR A 186 12.23 7.98 12.51
N ALA A 187 11.86 7.20 11.49
CA ALA A 187 10.81 6.18 11.65
C ALA A 187 11.17 5.17 12.75
N ARG A 188 12.44 4.75 12.81
CA ARG A 188 12.93 3.87 13.87
C ARG A 188 12.88 4.54 15.25
N GLU A 189 13.28 5.80 15.37
CA GLU A 189 13.21 6.54 16.64
C GLU A 189 11.78 6.62 17.17
N VAL A 190 10.81 6.94 16.31
CA VAL A 190 9.38 6.95 16.66
C VAL A 190 8.93 5.57 17.16
N ALA A 191 9.30 4.50 16.46
CA ALA A 191 8.93 3.14 16.86
C ALA A 191 9.59 2.73 18.19
N GLU A 192 10.88 3.04 18.38
CA GLU A 192 11.62 2.76 19.61
C GLU A 192 11.06 3.55 20.81
N ALA A 193 10.63 4.79 20.60
CA ALA A 193 9.96 5.57 21.64
C ALA A 193 8.63 4.92 22.09
N LEU A 194 7.79 4.46 21.15
CA LEU A 194 6.57 3.72 21.50
C LEU A 194 6.88 2.42 22.24
N VAL A 195 7.95 1.72 21.86
CA VAL A 195 8.41 0.52 22.58
C VAL A 195 8.89 0.86 23.99
N ALA A 196 9.57 1.98 24.19
CA ALA A 196 10.00 2.42 25.52
C ALA A 196 8.80 2.78 26.42
N ASP A 197 7.76 3.40 25.86
CA ASP A 197 6.56 3.79 26.59
C ASP A 197 5.67 2.59 26.98
N ALA A 198 5.65 1.54 26.16
CA ALA A 198 4.83 0.34 26.39
C ALA A 198 5.51 -0.95 25.85
N PRO A 199 6.61 -1.41 26.50
CA PRO A 199 7.40 -2.55 26.03
C PRO A 199 6.66 -3.89 26.07
N GLU A 200 5.59 -3.98 26.86
CA GLU A 200 4.68 -5.13 26.90
C GLU A 200 3.72 -5.19 25.71
N ARG A 201 3.52 -4.07 24.99
CA ARG A 201 2.61 -3.95 23.85
C ARG A 201 3.31 -3.94 22.50
N PHE A 202 4.52 -3.39 22.44
CA PHE A 202 5.20 -3.11 21.18
C PHE A 202 6.56 -3.78 21.07
N VAL A 203 6.96 -4.01 19.82
CA VAL A 203 8.32 -4.39 19.46
C VAL A 203 8.72 -3.71 18.16
N ALA A 204 9.98 -3.27 18.05
CA ALA A 204 10.54 -2.64 16.84
C ALA A 204 11.60 -3.52 16.16
N THR A 205 11.78 -4.77 16.61
CA THR A 205 12.68 -5.74 16.01
C THR A 205 11.90 -6.83 15.27
N ALA A 206 12.46 -7.28 14.15
CA ALA A 206 11.76 -8.22 13.29
C ALA A 206 11.70 -9.68 13.83
N SER A 207 12.31 -9.97 14.99
CA SER A 207 12.34 -11.32 15.58
C SER A 207 10.94 -11.84 15.88
N LYS A 208 10.56 -12.98 15.30
CA LYS A 208 9.24 -13.60 15.53
C LYS A 208 9.02 -13.99 16.99
N GLU A 209 10.07 -14.43 17.69
CA GLU A 209 9.99 -14.80 19.11
C GLU A 209 9.66 -13.59 19.99
N ALA A 210 10.17 -12.40 19.63
CA ALA A 210 9.94 -11.17 20.37
C ALA A 210 8.54 -10.56 20.12
N ARG A 211 7.78 -11.06 19.13
CA ARG A 211 6.45 -10.57 18.75
C ARG A 211 5.31 -11.24 19.49
N ALA A 212 5.55 -12.33 20.20
CA ALA A 212 4.49 -13.09 20.88
C ALA A 212 3.67 -12.16 21.81
N GLY A 213 2.37 -12.01 21.51
CA GLY A 213 1.44 -11.15 22.24
C GLY A 213 1.66 -9.64 22.08
N LYS A 214 2.43 -9.20 21.07
CA LYS A 214 2.78 -7.79 20.83
C LYS A 214 2.44 -7.34 19.40
N ILE A 215 2.49 -6.03 19.18
CA ILE A 215 2.41 -5.43 17.85
C ILE A 215 3.82 -5.06 17.40
N TYR A 216 4.24 -5.60 16.26
CA TYR A 216 5.47 -5.18 15.59
C TYR A 216 5.22 -3.88 14.84
N ILE A 217 5.99 -2.85 15.17
CA ILE A 217 5.99 -1.57 14.45
C ILE A 217 7.07 -1.65 13.36
N ASP A 218 6.67 -2.07 12.16
CA ASP A 218 7.58 -2.24 11.04
C ASP A 218 7.90 -0.91 10.37
N THR A 219 9.17 -0.51 10.44
CA THR A 219 9.70 0.71 9.81
C THR A 219 10.56 0.41 8.59
N LEU A 220 10.71 -0.86 8.20
CA LEU A 220 11.56 -1.30 7.08
C LEU A 220 11.05 -0.81 5.71
N ARG A 221 9.83 -0.26 5.68
CA ARG A 221 9.20 0.34 4.49
C ARG A 221 9.84 1.67 4.07
N ASN A 222 10.66 2.27 4.94
CA ASN A 222 11.23 3.61 4.77
C ASN A 222 12.67 3.61 4.22
N GLY A 223 13.13 2.49 3.63
CA GLY A 223 14.44 2.41 2.98
C GLY A 223 14.37 2.60 1.45
N LEU A 224 15.49 2.96 0.84
CA LEU A 224 15.60 3.02 -0.62
C LEU A 224 15.26 1.66 -1.22
N GLY A 225 14.34 1.63 -2.19
CA GLY A 225 13.88 0.40 -2.82
C GLY A 225 12.88 -0.43 -2.04
N ALA A 226 12.59 -0.07 -0.79
CA ALA A 226 11.52 -0.68 -0.01
C ALA A 226 10.15 -0.27 -0.56
N THR A 227 9.15 -1.15 -0.38
CA THR A 227 7.79 -0.90 -0.85
C THR A 227 6.76 -1.21 0.22
N ALA A 228 5.63 -0.50 0.14
CA ALA A 228 4.44 -0.74 0.92
C ALA A 228 3.24 -0.98 -0.01
N ILE A 229 2.24 -1.74 0.46
CA ILE A 229 1.00 -1.93 -0.32
C ILE A 229 0.38 -0.57 -0.65
N ALA A 230 0.04 -0.36 -1.92
CA ALA A 230 -0.56 0.89 -2.36
C ALA A 230 -1.99 1.06 -1.81
N PRO A 231 -2.41 2.30 -1.47
CA PRO A 231 -3.80 2.63 -1.29
C PRO A 231 -4.66 2.11 -2.45
N TYR A 232 -5.79 1.50 -2.12
CA TYR A 232 -6.77 0.89 -3.03
C TYR A 232 -6.29 -0.35 -3.83
N SER A 233 -5.08 -0.84 -3.59
CA SER A 233 -4.64 -2.13 -4.15
C SER A 233 -5.39 -3.30 -3.50
N THR A 234 -5.74 -4.29 -4.30
CA THR A 234 -6.15 -5.61 -3.79
C THR A 234 -4.97 -6.33 -3.12
N ARG A 235 -5.30 -7.37 -2.35
CA ARG A 235 -4.35 -8.35 -1.81
C ARG A 235 -4.59 -9.72 -2.44
N ALA A 236 -3.52 -10.46 -2.69
CA ALA A 236 -3.55 -11.85 -3.18
C ALA A 236 -3.93 -12.80 -2.02
N ARG A 237 -5.11 -12.59 -1.43
CA ARG A 237 -5.64 -13.33 -0.29
C ARG A 237 -7.08 -13.72 -0.57
N ARG A 238 -7.53 -14.81 0.07
CA ARG A 238 -8.94 -15.19 0.12
C ARG A 238 -9.75 -13.99 0.63
N GLY A 239 -10.79 -13.57 -0.10
CA GLY A 239 -11.47 -12.30 0.23
C GLY A 239 -11.40 -11.28 -0.90
N ALA A 240 -10.30 -11.30 -1.66
CA ALA A 240 -9.86 -10.14 -2.44
C ALA A 240 -9.87 -8.84 -1.62
N PRO A 241 -9.29 -8.83 -0.39
CA PRO A 241 -9.35 -7.65 0.45
C PRO A 241 -8.55 -6.50 -0.19
N VAL A 242 -8.92 -5.27 0.15
CA VAL A 242 -8.38 -4.05 -0.43
C VAL A 242 -7.74 -3.21 0.67
N ALA A 243 -6.52 -2.76 0.42
CA ALA A 243 -5.81 -1.84 1.30
C ALA A 243 -6.49 -0.47 1.22
N THR A 244 -7.25 -0.07 2.24
CA THR A 244 -8.26 0.99 2.09
C THR A 244 -7.97 2.19 2.98
N PRO A 245 -7.73 3.38 2.40
CA PRO A 245 -7.69 4.65 3.12
C PRO A 245 -8.92 4.90 4.01
N LEU A 246 -8.66 5.39 5.22
CA LEU A 246 -9.66 5.70 6.22
C LEU A 246 -9.46 7.10 6.78
N ARG A 247 -10.58 7.73 7.18
CA ARG A 247 -10.55 8.86 8.10
C ARG A 247 -10.27 8.34 9.51
N TRP A 248 -9.66 9.19 10.34
CA TRP A 248 -9.35 8.80 11.71
C TRP A 248 -10.58 8.57 12.59
N ASP A 249 -11.67 9.31 12.34
CA ASP A 249 -12.93 9.21 13.08
C ASP A 249 -13.70 7.91 12.78
N GLU A 250 -13.62 7.40 11.55
CA GLU A 250 -14.26 6.12 11.17
C GLU A 250 -13.46 4.89 11.62
N LEU A 251 -12.16 5.01 11.95
CA LEU A 251 -11.32 3.88 12.35
C LEU A 251 -11.91 3.08 13.52
N SER A 252 -12.61 3.75 14.42
CA SER A 252 -13.31 3.12 15.56
C SER A 252 -14.29 2.02 15.13
N ARG A 253 -14.94 2.17 13.97
CA ARG A 253 -15.98 1.28 13.43
C ARG A 253 -15.44 0.15 12.55
N VAL A 254 -14.15 0.14 12.26
CA VAL A 254 -13.53 -0.86 11.37
C VAL A 254 -13.27 -2.15 12.15
N GLU A 255 -13.74 -3.29 11.66
CA GLU A 255 -13.69 -4.56 12.40
C GLU A 255 -12.37 -5.33 12.21
N GLY A 256 -11.61 -5.04 11.16
CA GLY A 256 -10.37 -5.75 10.85
C GLY A 256 -9.51 -5.05 9.79
N GLY A 257 -8.26 -5.52 9.64
CA GLY A 257 -7.32 -5.04 8.62
C GLY A 257 -7.72 -5.40 7.18
N ASP A 258 -8.71 -6.27 7.02
CA ASP A 258 -9.28 -6.75 5.76
C ASP A 258 -10.78 -6.42 5.62
N ALA A 259 -11.26 -5.42 6.36
CA ALA A 259 -12.67 -5.01 6.40
C ALA A 259 -13.29 -4.59 5.05
N TYR A 260 -12.48 -4.37 4.02
CA TYR A 260 -12.91 -3.98 2.68
C TYR A 260 -12.32 -4.93 1.65
N ASP A 261 -13.10 -5.19 0.60
CA ASP A 261 -12.74 -6.05 -0.53
C ASP A 261 -13.13 -5.40 -1.87
N ALA A 262 -12.71 -6.02 -2.97
CA ALA A 262 -12.93 -5.49 -4.31
C ALA A 262 -14.43 -5.31 -4.69
N ARG A 263 -15.37 -5.97 -4.00
CA ARG A 263 -16.82 -5.77 -4.18
C ARG A 263 -17.34 -4.65 -3.28
N THR A 264 -16.97 -4.65 -2.00
CA THR A 264 -17.46 -3.68 -1.00
C THR A 264 -16.87 -2.28 -1.17
N ILE A 265 -15.65 -2.17 -1.71
CA ILE A 265 -15.00 -0.89 -1.98
C ILE A 265 -15.80 -0.01 -2.94
N ALA A 266 -16.48 -0.61 -3.93
CA ALA A 266 -17.31 0.14 -4.87
C ALA A 266 -18.46 0.88 -4.17
N ARG A 267 -19.13 0.17 -3.25
CA ARG A 267 -20.20 0.76 -2.42
C ARG A 267 -19.65 1.83 -1.48
N ARG A 268 -18.46 1.63 -0.91
CA ARG A 268 -17.80 2.62 -0.06
C ARG A 268 -17.51 3.90 -0.84
N LEU A 269 -16.85 3.81 -1.99
CA LEU A 269 -16.50 4.98 -2.81
C LEU A 269 -17.75 5.76 -3.23
N ALA A 270 -18.85 5.09 -3.59
CA ALA A 270 -20.10 5.75 -3.93
C ALA A 270 -20.79 6.45 -2.74
N ALA A 271 -20.53 6.00 -1.51
CA ALA A 271 -21.10 6.58 -0.29
C ALA A 271 -20.22 7.67 0.35
N LEU A 272 -18.96 7.79 -0.07
CA LEU A 272 -18.03 8.80 0.44
C LEU A 272 -18.37 10.18 -0.15
N GLY A 273 -18.53 11.19 0.70
CA GLY A 273 -18.68 12.58 0.27
C GLY A 273 -17.36 13.22 -0.22
N SER A 274 -16.23 12.74 0.28
CA SER A 274 -14.87 13.10 -0.16
C SER A 274 -13.89 11.97 0.13
N ASP A 275 -12.68 12.05 -0.45
CA ASP A 275 -11.61 11.08 -0.22
C ASP A 275 -11.19 11.06 1.27
N PRO A 276 -11.06 9.91 1.93
CA PRO A 276 -10.57 9.82 3.31
C PRO A 276 -9.18 10.43 3.54
N TRP A 277 -8.36 10.51 2.48
CA TRP A 277 -7.05 11.15 2.48
C TRP A 277 -7.05 12.50 1.75
N GLU A 278 -8.20 13.16 1.64
CA GLU A 278 -8.28 14.56 1.20
C GLU A 278 -7.28 15.45 1.98
N GLY A 279 -6.55 16.31 1.27
CA GLY A 279 -5.47 17.12 1.84
C GLY A 279 -4.11 16.43 1.97
N TYR A 280 -3.94 15.17 1.54
CA TYR A 280 -2.66 14.45 1.62
C TYR A 280 -1.47 15.20 0.99
N ALA A 281 -1.67 15.83 -0.18
CA ALA A 281 -0.62 16.59 -0.84
C ALA A 281 -0.22 17.85 -0.06
N ASP A 282 -1.21 18.59 0.47
CA ASP A 282 -1.00 19.83 1.23
C ASP A 282 -0.44 19.58 2.64
N ALA A 283 -0.62 18.35 3.14
CA ALA A 283 -0.12 17.87 4.42
C ALA A 283 1.38 17.54 4.42
N ARG A 284 2.08 17.59 3.27
CA ARG A 284 3.52 17.35 3.19
C ARG A 284 4.27 18.30 4.12
N ARG A 285 5.17 17.75 4.93
CA ARG A 285 6.05 18.49 5.84
C ARG A 285 7.49 18.04 5.68
N ARG A 286 8.44 18.88 6.06
CA ARG A 286 9.84 18.45 6.16
C ARG A 286 9.96 17.46 7.30
N LEU A 287 10.88 16.50 7.15
CA LEU A 287 11.28 15.66 8.26
C LEU A 287 11.89 16.58 9.36
N PRO A 288 11.49 16.41 10.63
CA PRO A 288 11.99 17.22 11.75
C PRO A 288 13.51 17.19 11.91
#